data_AF-A0A848EWU8-F1
#
_entry.id   AF-A0A848EWU8-F1
#
_cell.length_a   1.000
_cell.length_b   1.000
_cell.length_c   1.000
_cell.angle_alpha   90.00
_cell.angle_beta   90.00
_cell.angle_gamma   90.00
#
_symmetry.space_group_name_H-M   'P 1'
#
loop_
_entity.id
_entity.type
_entity.pdbx_description
1 polymer ?
#
loop_
_entity_poly.entity_id
_entity_poly.type
_entity_poly.pdbx_seq_one_letter_code
_entity_poly.pdbx_strand_id
1 'polypeptide(L)' 'MDKDIYKGLPPILTAKDVAEFLRVGTNQAYEIIHEIGFRYGRTVRCTKNQLINFVEGGGKEHEDDEDLRTQSY' A
#
# COMPACT_ATOMS: atom_id res chain seq x y z
N MET A 1 -2.13 -18.92 12.25
CA MET A 1 -2.22 -18.07 11.05
C MET A 1 -1.04 -18.37 10.16
N ASP A 2 -1.31 -18.84 8.94
CA ASP A 2 -0.35 -19.33 7.95
C ASP A 2 0.64 -18.23 7.52
N LYS A 3 1.78 -18.17 8.21
CA LYS A 3 2.94 -17.33 7.82
C LYS A 3 3.43 -17.62 6.39
N ASP A 4 2.98 -18.71 5.78
CA ASP A 4 3.36 -19.16 4.45
C ASP A 4 2.80 -18.31 3.30
N ILE A 5 1.64 -17.65 3.47
CA ILE A 5 1.01 -16.86 2.39
C ILE A 5 1.90 -15.68 1.99
N TYR A 6 2.61 -15.08 2.95
CA TYR A 6 3.50 -13.97 2.70
C TYR A 6 4.93 -14.41 2.35
N LYS A 7 5.32 -15.68 2.47
CA LYS A 7 6.71 -16.12 2.25
C LYS A 7 7.23 -15.82 0.84
N GLY A 8 6.35 -15.87 -0.16
CA GLY A 8 6.70 -15.58 -1.56
C GLY A 8 6.89 -14.10 -1.88
N LEU A 9 6.51 -13.19 -0.98
CA LEU A 9 6.60 -11.75 -1.22
C LEU A 9 8.03 -11.23 -1.00
N PRO A 10 8.55 -10.40 -1.92
CA PRO A 10 9.82 -9.71 -1.73
C PRO A 10 9.76 -8.76 -0.53
N PRO A 11 10.91 -8.40 0.07
CA PRO A 11 10.95 -7.50 1.21
C PRO A 11 10.43 -6.10 0.89
N ILE A 12 10.58 -5.66 -0.36
CA ILE A 12 10.06 -4.41 -0.91
C ILE A 12 9.14 -4.75 -2.07
N LEU A 13 7.92 -4.21 -2.05
CA LEU A 13 6.89 -4.44 -3.04
C LEU A 13 6.63 -3.16 -3.85
N THR A 14 6.32 -3.35 -5.12
CA THR A 14 5.82 -2.31 -6.01
C THR A 14 4.28 -2.34 -6.06
N ALA A 15 3.67 -1.31 -6.66
CA ALA A 15 2.23 -1.27 -6.87
C ALA A 15 1.71 -2.52 -7.62
N LYS A 16 2.52 -3.04 -8.55
CA LYS A 16 2.19 -4.26 -9.30
C LYS A 16 2.18 -5.50 -8.39
N ASP A 17 3.18 -5.65 -7.53
CA ASP A 17 3.24 -6.78 -6.59
C ASP A 17 2.05 -6.75 -5.61
N VAL A 18 1.65 -5.54 -5.17
CA VAL A 18 0.46 -5.34 -4.33
C VAL A 18 -0.82 -5.71 -5.08
N ALA A 19 -0.95 -5.29 -6.34
CA ALA A 19 -2.09 -5.65 -7.20
C ALA A 19 -2.21 -7.16 -7.38
N GLU A 20 -1.10 -7.84 -7.68
CA GLU A 20 -1.06 -9.29 -7.88
C GLU A 20 -1.35 -10.05 -6.58
N PHE A 21 -0.81 -9.60 -5.44
CA PHE A 21 -1.00 -10.25 -4.16
C PHE A 21 -2.42 -10.10 -3.61
N LEU A 22 -2.97 -8.88 -3.63
CA LEU A 22 -4.33 -8.60 -3.15
C LEU A 22 -5.41 -8.94 -4.18
N ARG A 23 -5.02 -9.26 -5.42
CA ARG A 23 -5.92 -9.47 -6.57
C ARG A 23 -6.87 -8.29 -6.80
N VAL A 24 -6.33 -7.08 -6.70
CA VAL A 24 -7.07 -5.82 -6.91
C VAL A 24 -6.67 -5.17 -8.23
N GLY A 25 -7.48 -4.21 -8.69
CA GLY A 25 -7.14 -3.42 -9.87
C GLY A 25 -5.90 -2.55 -9.63
N THR A 26 -5.17 -2.24 -10.71
CA THR A 26 -3.94 -1.43 -10.67
C THR A 26 -4.14 -0.09 -9.95
N ASN A 27 -5.27 0.60 -10.20
CA ASN A 27 -5.56 1.88 -9.54
C ASN A 27 -5.71 1.73 -8.02
N GLN A 28 -6.44 0.71 -7.56
CA GLN A 28 -6.60 0.44 -6.13
C GLN A 28 -5.27 0.08 -5.48
N ALA A 29 -4.42 -0.70 -6.17
CA ALA A 29 -3.08 -0.99 -5.66
C ALA A 29 -2.20 0.26 -5.55
N TYR A 30 -2.37 1.22 -6.47
CA TYR A 30 -1.71 2.52 -6.37
C TYR A 30 -2.22 3.33 -5.18
N GLU A 31 -3.52 3.34 -4.90
CA GLU A 31 -4.05 4.01 -3.71
C GLU A 31 -3.51 3.38 -2.42
N ILE A 32 -3.58 2.04 -2.32
CA ILE A 32 -3.08 1.30 -1.15
C ILE A 32 -1.58 1.56 -0.95
N ILE A 33 -0.75 1.47 -1.99
CA ILE A 33 0.69 1.67 -1.85
C ILE A 33 1.05 3.14 -1.57
N HIS A 34 0.21 4.09 -1.97
CA HIS A 34 0.37 5.49 -1.60
C HIS A 34 0.03 5.74 -0.14
N GLU A 35 -0.95 5.03 0.41
CA GLU A 35 -1.36 5.10 1.81
C GLU A 35 -0.33 4.45 2.75
N ILE A 36 0.11 3.22 2.45
CA ILE A 36 0.95 2.43 3.35
C ILE A 36 2.45 2.50 3.02
N GLY A 37 2.81 3.04 1.86
CA GLY A 37 4.16 2.97 1.31
C GLY A 37 4.99 4.22 1.52
N PHE A 38 6.13 4.27 0.83
CA PHE A 38 7.06 5.38 0.82
C PHE A 38 7.54 5.64 -0.60
N ARG A 39 7.91 6.90 -0.88
CA ARG A 39 8.53 7.28 -2.16
C ARG A 39 10.00 6.93 -2.17
N TYR A 40 10.42 6.24 -3.23
CA TYR A 40 11.81 6.00 -3.56
C TYR A 40 12.08 6.50 -4.98
N GLY A 41 12.72 7.67 -5.09
CA GLY A 41 12.90 8.38 -6.35
C GLY A 41 11.56 8.75 -6.98
N ARG A 42 11.32 8.24 -8.20
CA ARG A 42 10.08 8.47 -8.97
C ARG A 42 8.98 7.42 -8.74
N THR A 43 9.24 6.42 -7.90
CA THR A 43 8.31 5.29 -7.68
C THR A 43 7.86 5.21 -6.24
N VAL A 44 6.63 4.73 -6.01
CA VAL A 44 6.11 4.40 -4.69
C VAL A 44 6.28 2.91 -4.44
N ARG A 45 6.74 2.56 -3.24
CA ARG A 45 7.00 1.18 -2.82
C ARG A 45 6.51 0.99 -1.39
N CYS A 46 6.19 -0.23 -0.98
CA CYS A 46 5.93 -0.54 0.43
C CYS A 46 6.80 -1.69 0.89
N THR A 47 7.05 -1.76 2.20
CA THR A 47 7.70 -2.93 2.79
C THR A 47 6.69 -4.06 2.96
N LYS A 48 7.17 -5.30 2.93
CA LYS A 48 6.37 -6.49 3.22
C LYS A 48 5.61 -6.37 4.53
N ASN A 49 6.26 -5.86 5.58
CA ASN A 49 5.62 -5.69 6.88
C ASN A 49 4.49 -4.66 6.85
N GLN A 50 4.62 -3.57 6.08
CA GLN A 50 3.54 -2.59 5.91
C GLN A 50 2.32 -3.21 5.25
N LEU A 51 2.51 -3.99 4.18
CA LEU A 51 1.41 -4.71 3.53
C LEU A 51 0.76 -5.74 4.45
N ILE A 52 1.56 -6.53 5.18
CA ILE A 52 1.05 -7.50 6.15
C ILE A 52 0.23 -6.79 7.24
N ASN A 53 0.76 -5.70 7.79
CA ASN A 53 0.05 -4.91 8.81
C ASN A 53 -1.25 -4.32 8.28
N PHE A 54 -1.31 -3.92 7.01
CA PHE A 54 -2.53 -3.42 6.37
C PHE A 54 -3.58 -4.53 6.22
N VAL A 55 -3.18 -5.70 5.73
CA VAL A 55 -4.08 -6.85 5.49
C VAL A 55 -4.55 -7.50 6.78
N GLU A 56 -3.64 -7.74 7.73
CA GLU A 56 -3.95 -8.40 9.01
C GLU A 56 -4.50 -7.44 10.06
N GLY A 57 -4.09 -6.16 10.00
CA GLY A 57 -4.50 -5.14 10.96
C GLY A 57 -5.86 -4.53 10.68
N GLY A 58 -6.49 -4.87 9.54
CA GLY A 58 -7.78 -4.34 9.12
C GLY A 58 -7.77 -2.82 9.08
N GLY A 59 -7.08 -2.23 8.09
CA GLY A 59 -7.12 -0.80 7.73
C GLY A 59 -7.42 0.12 8.92
N LYS A 60 -6.45 0.31 9.82
CA LYS A 60 -6.65 1.22 10.95
C LYS A 60 -6.83 2.63 10.42
N GLU A 61 -8.09 3.06 10.52
CA GLU A 61 -8.63 4.41 10.57
C GLU A 61 -7.71 5.48 9.98
N HIS A 62 -8.11 5.93 8.78
CA HIS A 62 -7.82 7.28 8.32
C HIS A 62 -7.93 8.25 9.51
N GLU A 63 -6.81 8.74 10.02
CA GLU A 63 -6.77 10.14 10.43
C GLU A 63 -6.74 10.92 9.10
N ASP A 64 -7.93 11.36 8.68
CA ASP A 64 -8.12 12.38 7.66
C ASP A 64 -7.24 13.59 8.00
N ASP A 65 -5.98 13.59 7.53
CA ASP A 65 -5.21 14.82 7.42
C ASP A 65 -5.77 15.56 6.20
N GLU A 66 -6.80 16.34 6.50
CA GLU A 66 -7.43 17.35 5.68
C GLU A 66 -6.38 18.39 5.23
N ASP A 67 -5.56 18.07 4.22
CA ASP A 67 -4.73 19.09 3.58
C ASP A 67 -5.49 19.69 2.39
N LEU A 68 -6.22 20.76 2.70
CA LEU A 68 -6.78 21.73 1.78
C LEU A 68 -5.75 22.11 0.71
N ARG A 69 -5.97 21.70 -0.53
CA ARG A 69 -5.56 22.49 -1.69
C ARG A 69 -6.73 22.86 -2.58
N THR A 70 -7.64 23.63 -1.99
CA THR A 70 -8.40 24.65 -2.71
C THR A 70 -7.41 25.61 -3.37
N GLN A 71 -7.37 25.67 -4.69
CA GLN A 71 -7.92 26.80 -5.44
C GLN A 71 -7.72 26.62 -6.95
N SER A 72 -8.87 26.45 -7.61
CA SER A 72 -9.11 26.88 -8.98
C SER A 72 -8.99 28.41 -9.06
N TYR A 73 -8.14 28.94 -9.95
CA TYR A 73 -8.46 29.99 -10.93
C TYR A 73 -7.32 30.14 -11.94
#